data_AF-A0A3N4S897-F1
#
_entry.id   AF-A0A3N4S897-F1
#
_cell.length_a   1.000
_cell.length_b   1.000
_cell.length_c   1.000
_cell.angle_alpha   90.00
_cell.angle_beta   90.00
_cell.angle_gamma   90.00
#
_symmetry.space_group_name_H-M   'P 1'
#
loop_
_entity.id
_entity.type
_entity.pdbx_description
1 polymer ?
#
loop_
_entity_poly.entity_id
_entity_poly.type
_entity_poly.pdbx_seq_one_letter_code
_entity_poly.pdbx_strand_id
1 'polypeptide(L)'
;MPNHSGQHTPTGAFIGHCLGSMGVAEIPDELIKLERSAEEERAKLAGLKDKEEYEAQRVRWRDAGAAFQAAVTEYAAREDVTMSRYQLEQAVKRAVRHAGEDPAK
;
A
#
# COMPACT_ATOMS: atom_id res chain seq x y z
N MET A 1 -52.33 -24.70 13.27
CA MET A 1 -51.07 -23.93 13.23
C MET A 1 -50.48 -24.06 11.84
N PRO A 2 -50.50 -23.01 11.00
CA PRO A 2 -49.71 -22.99 9.77
C PRO A 2 -48.33 -22.39 10.03
N ASN A 3 -47.32 -23.13 9.56
CA ASN A 3 -45.92 -22.75 9.43
C ASN A 3 -45.77 -21.71 8.31
N HIS A 4 -45.17 -20.55 8.59
CA HIS A 4 -44.66 -19.65 7.56
C HIS A 4 -43.24 -19.21 7.94
N SER A 5 -42.29 -19.89 7.31
CA SER A 5 -40.93 -19.43 7.08
C SER A 5 -40.94 -18.07 6.38
N GLY A 6 -40.35 -17.06 7.00
CA GLY A 6 -40.04 -15.78 6.37
C GLY A 6 -38.53 -15.64 6.23
N GLN A 7 -37.96 -16.32 5.23
CA GLN A 7 -36.62 -15.98 4.75
C GLN A 7 -36.74 -14.71 3.91
N HIS A 8 -36.23 -13.60 4.44
CA HIS A 8 -35.94 -12.42 3.64
C HIS A 8 -34.71 -12.73 2.78
N THR A 9 -34.93 -12.92 1.48
CA THR A 9 -33.89 -12.78 0.47
C THR A 9 -33.86 -11.33 0.01
N PRO A 10 -32.73 -10.62 0.09
CA PRO A 10 -32.57 -9.40 -0.67
C PRO A 10 -32.32 -9.75 -2.14
N THR A 11 -33.33 -9.41 -2.95
CA THR A 11 -33.32 -9.18 -4.39
C THR A 11 -31.94 -8.82 -4.93
N GLY A 12 -31.38 -9.70 -5.75
CA GLY A 12 -30.19 -9.44 -6.54
C GLY A 12 -30.45 -8.32 -7.53
N ALA A 13 -29.77 -7.19 -7.32
CA ALA A 13 -29.42 -6.26 -8.38
C ALA A 13 -27.98 -6.58 -8.79
N PHE A 14 -27.82 -7.49 -9.75
CA PHE A 14 -26.56 -7.70 -10.47
C PHE A 14 -26.32 -6.47 -11.36
N ILE A 15 -25.73 -5.44 -10.77
CA ILE A 15 -25.27 -4.26 -11.50
C ILE A 15 -23.96 -4.64 -12.17
N GLY A 16 -24.00 -4.67 -13.50
CA GLY A 16 -22.90 -4.25 -14.37
C GLY A 16 -21.55 -4.89 -14.11
N HIS A 17 -21.30 -5.99 -14.82
CA HIS A 17 -19.96 -6.42 -15.18
C HIS A 17 -19.30 -5.33 -16.05
N CYS A 18 -18.72 -4.30 -15.41
CA CYS A 18 -17.79 -3.41 -16.08
C CYS A 18 -16.44 -4.11 -16.11
N LEU A 19 -16.14 -4.61 -17.30
CA LEU A 19 -14.83 -5.01 -17.79
C LEU A 19 -13.87 -3.81 -17.65
N GLY A 20 -13.39 -3.54 -16.43
CA GLY A 20 -12.25 -2.67 -16.18
C GLY A 20 -11.01 -3.53 -16.34
N SER A 21 -10.19 -3.19 -17.33
CA SER A 21 -8.85 -3.74 -17.58
C SER A 21 -8.22 -4.37 -16.34
N MET A 22 -7.74 -5.61 -16.46
CA MET A 22 -6.67 -6.14 -15.61
C MET A 22 -5.42 -5.28 -15.84
N GLY A 23 -5.47 -4.03 -15.38
CA GLY A 23 -4.30 -3.19 -15.21
C GLY A 23 -3.44 -3.85 -14.16
N VAL A 24 -2.14 -3.89 -14.41
CA VAL A 24 -1.10 -4.17 -13.42
C VAL A 24 -1.58 -3.59 -12.10
N ALA A 25 -1.85 -4.44 -11.10
CA ALA A 25 -2.49 -4.03 -9.85
C ALA A 25 -1.96 -2.66 -9.42
N GLU A 26 -2.82 -1.65 -9.54
CA GLU A 26 -2.36 -0.26 -9.51
C GLU A 26 -1.81 -0.01 -8.10
N ILE A 27 -0.50 0.10 -8.00
CA ILE A 27 0.15 0.34 -6.72
C ILE A 27 -0.14 1.80 -6.38
N PRO A 28 -0.76 2.11 -5.22
CA PRO A 28 -1.08 3.48 -4.88
C PRO A 28 0.17 4.36 -4.82
N ASP A 29 0.16 5.46 -5.56
CA ASP A 29 1.25 6.44 -5.59
C ASP A 29 1.62 6.95 -4.19
N GLU A 30 0.64 7.07 -3.29
CA GLU A 30 0.87 7.47 -1.90
C GLU A 30 1.76 6.48 -1.15
N LEU A 31 1.61 5.17 -1.38
CA LEU A 31 2.49 4.16 -0.77
C LEU A 31 3.92 4.25 -1.35
N ILE A 32 4.04 4.53 -2.66
CA ILE A 32 5.32 4.73 -3.34
C ILE A 32 6.04 5.98 -2.79
N LYS A 33 5.32 7.08 -2.57
CA LYS A 33 5.86 8.31 -1.96
C LYS A 33 6.36 8.06 -0.53
N LEU A 34 5.59 7.33 0.28
CA LEU A 34 5.97 6.99 1.65
C LEU A 34 7.24 6.13 1.71
N GLU A 35 7.34 5.07 0.92
CA GLU A 35 8.54 4.23 0.86
C GLU A 35 9.75 5.01 0.31
N ARG A 36 9.55 5.85 -0.71
CA ARG A 36 10.61 6.74 -1.22
C ARG A 36 11.13 7.67 -0.13
N SER A 37 10.22 8.29 0.63
CA SER A 37 10.58 9.20 1.72
C SER A 37 11.37 8.46 2.81
N ALA A 38 10.99 7.23 3.15
CA ALA A 38 11.74 6.41 4.09
C ALA A 38 13.17 6.08 3.58
N GLU A 39 13.33 5.74 2.31
CA GLU A 39 14.66 5.51 1.72
C GLU A 39 15.51 6.79 1.62
N GLU A 40 14.89 7.95 1.38
CA GLU A 40 15.59 9.24 1.43
C GLU A 40 16.12 9.55 2.84
N GLU A 41 15.31 9.36 3.88
CA GLU A 41 15.76 9.51 5.27
C GLU A 41 16.84 8.49 5.65
N ARG A 42 16.79 7.28 5.11
CA ARG A 42 17.85 6.27 5.26
C ARG A 42 19.13 6.70 4.55
N ALA A 43 19.04 7.26 3.34
CA ALA A 43 20.19 7.73 2.59
C ALA A 43 20.93 8.86 3.32
N LYS A 44 20.20 9.73 4.03
CA LYS A 44 20.78 10.79 4.87
C LYS A 44 21.61 10.27 6.04
N LEU A 45 21.43 9.01 6.47
CA LEU A 45 22.30 8.40 7.48
C LEU A 45 23.71 8.16 6.96
N ALA A 46 23.88 7.98 5.65
CA ALA A 46 25.19 7.76 5.05
C ALA A 46 26.03 9.04 5.16
N GLY A 47 27.20 8.93 5.81
CA GLY A 47 28.15 10.03 5.93
C GLY A 47 28.01 10.89 7.19
N LEU A 48 27.00 10.65 8.04
CA LEU A 48 26.93 11.27 9.37
C LEU A 48 28.04 10.72 10.27
N LYS A 49 28.83 11.63 10.84
CA LYS A 49 29.94 11.30 11.76
C LYS A 49 29.59 11.61 13.21
N ASP A 50 28.66 12.55 13.41
CA ASP A 50 28.16 12.88 14.73
C ASP A 50 27.11 11.86 15.18
N LYS A 51 27.21 11.43 16.44
CA LYS A 51 26.35 10.38 16.99
C LYS A 51 24.94 10.89 17.27
N GLU A 52 24.80 12.11 17.76
CA GLU A 52 23.49 12.68 18.11
C GLU A 52 22.69 12.98 16.85
N GLU A 53 23.35 13.54 15.83
CA GLU A 53 22.76 13.77 14.51
C GLU A 53 22.37 12.45 13.84
N TYR A 54 23.22 11.42 13.93
CA TYR A 54 22.90 10.08 13.43
C TYR A 54 21.67 9.48 14.12
N GLU A 55 21.59 9.56 15.45
CA GLU A 55 20.43 9.04 16.19
C GLU A 55 19.14 9.82 15.87
N ALA A 56 19.20 11.14 15.79
CA ALA A 56 18.07 11.97 15.39
C ALA A 56 17.58 11.64 13.98
N GLN A 57 18.51 11.48 13.03
CA GLN A 57 18.20 11.07 11.67
C GLN A 57 17.64 9.64 11.60
N ARG A 58 18.13 8.75 12.46
CA ARG A 58 17.68 7.35 12.55
C ARG A 58 16.25 7.25 13.09
N VAL A 59 15.85 8.12 14.01
CA VAL A 59 14.46 8.25 14.47
C VAL A 59 13.55 8.69 13.31
N ARG A 60 13.95 9.71 12.55
CA ARG A 60 13.17 10.17 11.37
C ARG A 60 12.98 9.06 10.34
N TRP A 61 14.03 8.30 10.04
CA TRP A 61 13.93 7.14 9.16
C TRP A 61 12.98 6.07 9.72
N ARG A 62 13.05 5.78 11.03
CA ARG A 62 12.14 4.85 11.69
C ARG A 62 10.69 5.29 11.61
N ASP A 63 10.42 6.57 11.84
CA ASP A 63 9.07 7.13 11.80
C ASP A 63 8.49 7.09 10.37
N ALA A 64 9.30 7.44 9.36
CA ALA A 64 8.91 7.34 7.95
C ALA A 64 8.60 5.88 7.56
N GLY A 65 9.44 4.92 7.99
CA GLY A 65 9.19 3.50 7.75
C GLY A 65 7.95 2.96 8.47
N ALA A 66 7.66 3.46 9.68
CA ALA A 66 6.45 3.11 10.42
C ALA A 66 5.19 3.65 9.72
N ALA A 67 5.22 4.88 9.21
CA ALA A 67 4.13 5.47 8.44
C ALA A 67 3.84 4.65 7.16
N PHE A 68 4.89 4.25 6.43
CA PHE A 68 4.73 3.36 5.28
C PHE A 68 4.07 2.03 5.66
N GLN A 69 4.55 1.35 6.70
CA GLN A 69 4.01 0.07 7.14
C GLN A 69 2.55 0.16 7.63
N ALA A 70 2.20 1.26 8.31
CA ALA A 70 0.82 1.54 8.70
C ALA A 70 -0.08 1.71 7.46
N ALA A 71 0.36 2.51 6.48
CA ALA A 71 -0.39 2.74 5.25
C ALA A 71 -0.57 1.47 4.41
N VAL A 72 0.45 0.62 4.29
CA VAL A 72 0.33 -0.70 3.62
C VAL A 72 -0.67 -1.59 4.36
N THR A 73 -0.65 -1.58 5.70
CA THR A 73 -1.58 -2.38 6.51
C THR A 73 -3.02 -1.90 6.32
N GLU A 74 -3.26 -0.59 6.34
CA GLU A 74 -4.57 0.00 6.12
C GLU A 74 -5.08 -0.29 4.71
N TYR A 75 -4.22 -0.12 3.69
CA TYR A 75 -4.60 -0.34 2.30
C TYR A 75 -4.92 -1.82 2.03
N ALA A 76 -4.10 -2.74 2.55
CA ALA A 76 -4.33 -4.18 2.41
C ALA A 76 -5.55 -4.71 3.21
N ALA A 77 -6.09 -3.93 4.15
CA ALA A 77 -7.28 -4.29 4.90
C ALA A 77 -8.59 -3.91 4.18
N ARG A 78 -8.51 -3.20 3.05
CA ARG A 78 -9.70 -2.78 2.30
C ARG A 78 -10.30 -3.95 1.51
N GLU A 79 -11.63 -4.01 1.43
CA GLU A 79 -12.36 -5.11 0.78
C GLU A 79 -12.17 -5.15 -0.75
N ASP A 80 -11.83 -4.01 -1.36
CA ASP A 80 -11.54 -3.87 -2.79
C ASP A 80 -10.10 -4.29 -3.15
N VAL A 81 -9.25 -4.56 -2.16
CA VAL A 81 -7.86 -4.93 -2.35
C VAL A 81 -7.70 -6.44 -2.21
N THR A 82 -7.34 -7.09 -3.32
CA THR A 82 -7.09 -8.55 -3.35
C THR A 82 -5.65 -8.93 -2.99
N MET A 83 -4.75 -7.95 -2.93
CA MET A 83 -3.34 -8.16 -2.58
C MET A 83 -3.15 -8.28 -1.08
N SER A 84 -2.38 -9.30 -0.66
CA SER A 84 -1.92 -9.35 0.73
C SER A 84 -0.98 -8.19 1.05
N ARG A 85 -0.94 -7.77 2.32
CA ARG A 85 0.02 -6.78 2.85
C ARG A 85 1.45 -7.02 2.35
N TYR A 86 1.87 -8.29 2.35
CA TYR A 86 3.21 -8.68 1.89
C TYR A 86 3.41 -8.43 0.39
N GLN A 87 2.48 -8.84 -0.45
CA GLN A 87 2.55 -8.62 -1.89
C GLN A 87 2.56 -7.13 -2.22
N LEU A 88 1.70 -6.36 -1.54
CA LEU A 88 1.63 -4.91 -1.70
C LEU A 88 2.95 -4.24 -1.31
N GLU A 89 3.55 -4.62 -0.17
CA GLU A 89 4.85 -4.09 0.25
C GLU A 89 5.95 -4.40 -0.80
N GLN A 90 6.02 -5.63 -1.30
CA GLN A 90 6.99 -5.99 -2.35
C GLN A 90 6.74 -5.24 -3.65
N ALA A 91 5.48 -5.04 -4.02
CA ALA A 91 5.09 -4.28 -5.20
C ALA A 91 5.55 -2.82 -5.07
N VAL A 92 5.28 -2.16 -3.93
CA VAL A 92 5.74 -0.79 -3.64
C VAL A 92 7.26 -0.69 -3.67
N LYS A 93 7.97 -1.62 -3.01
CA LYS A 93 9.45 -1.65 -3.01
C LYS A 93 10.04 -1.81 -4.41
N ARG A 94 9.42 -2.64 -5.24
CA ARG A 94 9.78 -2.77 -6.65
C ARG A 94 9.49 -1.47 -7.39
N ALA A 95 8.32 -0.88 -7.23
CA ALA A 95 7.96 0.38 -7.86
C ALA A 95 8.95 1.50 -7.48
N VAL A 96 9.36 1.65 -6.22
CA VAL A 96 10.38 2.64 -5.83
C VAL A 96 11.71 2.40 -6.54
N ARG A 97 12.13 1.13 -6.68
CA ARG A 97 13.37 0.76 -7.39
C ARG A 97 13.28 0.91 -8.91
N HIS A 98 12.07 0.78 -9.46
CA HIS A 98 11.79 0.77 -10.90
C HIS A 98 11.05 2.02 -11.39
N ALA A 99 10.81 3.04 -10.56
CA ALA A 99 10.07 4.26 -10.92
C ALA A 99 10.78 5.15 -11.97
N GLY A 100 11.86 4.67 -12.59
CA GLY A 100 12.42 5.22 -13.82
C GLY A 100 11.91 4.53 -15.10
N GLU A 101 11.13 3.46 -14.98
CA GLU A 101 10.53 2.72 -16.10
C GLU A 101 9.02 2.91 -16.03
N ASP A 102 8.60 4.10 -16.45
CA ASP A 102 7.23 4.35 -16.91
C ASP A 102 6.92 3.29 -17.98
N PRO A 103 5.96 2.37 -17.77
CA PRO A 103 5.50 1.49 -18.84
C PRO A 103 4.56 2.29 -19.77
N ALA A 104 5.06 3.40 -20.30
CA ALA A 104 4.51 4.02 -21.48
C ALA A 104 4.98 3.22 -22.70
N LYS A 105 4.32 2.08 -22.96
CA LYS A 105 4.07 1.65 -24.33
C LYS A 105 2.91 0.68 -24.48
#